data_AF-A0A7S0ITB3-F1
#
_entry.id   AF-A0A7S0ITB3-F1
#
_cell.length_a   1.000
_cell.length_b   1.000
_cell.length_c   1.000
_cell.angle_alpha   90.00
_cell.angle_beta   90.00
_cell.angle_gamma   90.00
#
_symmetry.space_group_name_H-M   'P 1'
#
loop_
_entity.id
_entity.type
_entity.pdbx_description
1 polymer ?
#
loop_
_entity_poly.entity_id
_entity_poly.type
_entity_poly.pdbx_seq_one_letter_code
_entity_poly.pdbx_strand_id
1 'polypeptide(L)'
;LCGGQLPGDSPLTAPLRGWRIRASRAFRWPSSLPAVPPRMHGWLHVGNERLLLRLLRDYKPRIVAELGCWLGLTTRLLATNAKGASIFALDRWDGQHLLQSQRDQYERDPVALQMLQ
;
A
#
# COMPACT_ATOMS: atom_id res chain seq x y z
N LEU A 1 42.93 -13.04 22.27
CA LEU A 1 42.27 -13.10 23.60
C LEU A 1 41.43 -11.84 23.74
N CYS A 2 40.11 -11.77 23.75
CA CYS A 2 38.95 -12.68 23.61
C CYS A 2 37.83 -11.75 23.06
N GLY A 3 37.05 -12.07 22.03
CA GLY A 3 36.11 -13.19 21.96
C GLY A 3 34.74 -12.76 22.50
N GLY A 4 33.77 -12.48 21.63
CA GLY A 4 32.38 -12.22 22.01
C GLY A 4 31.47 -11.93 20.82
N GLN A 5 30.89 -12.99 20.24
CA GLN A 5 29.82 -12.96 19.25
C GLN A 5 28.67 -12.03 19.66
N LEU A 6 28.14 -11.27 18.70
CA LEU A 6 26.79 -10.69 18.80
C LEU A 6 25.78 -11.85 18.75
N PRO A 7 25.02 -12.15 19.82
CA PRO A 7 23.99 -13.17 19.78
C PRO A 7 22.77 -12.61 19.04
N GLY A 8 22.11 -13.49 18.29
CA GLY A 8 21.07 -13.13 17.34
C GLY A 8 19.98 -12.23 17.90
N ASP A 9 19.81 -11.08 17.27
CA ASP A 9 18.58 -10.31 17.35
C ASP A 9 17.49 -11.07 16.58
N SER A 10 16.80 -11.96 17.29
CA SER A 10 15.50 -12.45 16.86
C SER A 10 14.58 -11.23 16.68
N PRO A 11 14.03 -10.96 15.48
CA PRO A 11 13.40 -9.68 15.15
C PRO A 11 12.04 -9.43 15.83
N LEU A 12 11.66 -10.22 16.83
CA LEU A 12 10.28 -10.31 17.33
C LEU A 12 10.07 -9.76 18.76
N THR A 13 11.09 -9.22 19.43
CA THR A 13 10.98 -8.80 20.86
C THR A 13 11.18 -7.31 21.13
N ALA A 14 11.21 -6.44 20.11
CA ALA A 14 11.22 -5.01 20.35
C ALA A 14 9.84 -4.54 20.88
N PRO A 15 9.76 -3.80 22.00
CA PRO A 15 8.49 -3.36 22.56
C PRO A 15 7.69 -2.54 21.54
N LEU A 16 6.39 -2.84 21.42
CA LEU A 16 5.42 -2.24 20.50
C LEU A 16 5.33 -0.70 20.59
N ARG A 17 5.90 -0.10 21.63
CA ARG A 17 6.03 1.34 21.81
C ARG A 17 7.29 1.83 21.11
N GLY A 18 7.13 2.41 19.93
CA GLY A 18 8.19 3.17 19.27
C GLY A 18 8.32 2.99 17.77
N TRP A 19 7.70 1.97 17.18
CA TRP A 19 7.78 1.78 15.73
C TRP A 19 7.18 2.98 14.97
N ARG A 20 6.09 3.58 15.46
CA ARG A 20 5.49 4.79 14.87
C ARG A 20 6.47 5.99 14.90
N ILE A 21 7.19 6.17 16.01
CA ILE A 21 8.18 7.26 16.19
C ILE A 21 9.43 6.98 15.35
N ARG A 22 9.89 5.73 15.28
CA ARG A 22 11.04 5.33 14.46
C ARG A 22 10.73 5.48 12.97
N ALA A 23 9.57 5.00 12.52
CA ALA A 23 9.13 5.11 11.13
C ALA A 23 8.93 6.57 10.71
N SER A 24 8.29 7.41 11.54
CA SER A 24 8.11 8.83 11.24
C SER A 24 9.42 9.63 11.20
N ARG A 25 10.45 9.18 11.92
CA ARG A 25 11.79 9.77 11.89
C ARG A 25 12.61 9.31 10.67
N ALA A 26 12.47 8.05 10.28
CA ALA A 26 13.19 7.47 9.14
C ALA A 26 12.66 8.01 7.79
N PHE A 27 11.35 8.19 7.68
CA PHE A 27 10.70 8.74 6.50
C PHE A 27 9.76 9.86 6.94
N ARG A 28 10.26 11.10 6.87
CA ARG A 28 9.44 12.26 7.20
C ARG A 28 8.27 12.32 6.23
N TRP A 29 7.07 12.43 6.79
CA TRP A 29 5.90 12.77 5.99
C TRP A 29 6.19 14.08 5.25
N PRO A 30 5.86 14.19 3.95
CA PRO A 30 6.14 15.41 3.20
C PRO A 30 5.40 16.59 3.83
N SER A 31 6.09 17.71 3.98
CA SER A 31 5.53 18.94 4.58
C SER A 31 4.49 19.61 3.71
N SER A 32 4.43 19.26 2.43
CA SER A 32 3.46 19.72 1.46
C SER A 32 2.90 18.56 0.66
N LEU A 33 1.67 18.72 0.16
CA LEU A 33 1.09 17.76 -0.77
C LEU A 33 1.96 17.71 -2.05
N PRO A 34 2.33 16.52 -2.54
CA PRO A 34 3.04 16.41 -3.81
C PRO A 34 2.25 17.07 -4.94
N ALA A 35 2.89 17.95 -5.70
CA ALA A 35 2.31 18.63 -6.86
C ALA A 35 2.31 17.74 -8.12
N VAL A 36 1.82 16.51 -7.97
CA VAL A 36 1.70 15.54 -9.07
C VAL A 36 0.23 15.25 -9.34
N PRO A 37 -0.21 15.23 -10.62
CA PRO A 37 -1.59 14.92 -10.94
C PRO A 37 -1.94 13.48 -10.52
N PRO A 38 -3.19 13.22 -10.08
CA PRO A 38 -3.63 11.87 -9.79
C PRO A 38 -3.52 11.00 -11.05
N ARG A 39 -2.87 9.84 -10.92
CA ARG A 39 -2.86 8.83 -11.98
C ARG A 39 -4.05 7.89 -11.76
N MET A 40 -4.99 7.90 -12.69
CA MET A 40 -6.25 7.12 -12.61
C MET A 40 -6.11 5.68 -13.12
N HIS A 41 -4.88 5.21 -13.33
CA HIS A 41 -4.64 3.82 -13.67
C HIS A 41 -4.74 2.97 -12.39
N GLY A 42 -5.29 1.76 -12.48
CA GLY A 42 -5.32 0.81 -11.36
C GLY A 42 -6.32 -0.30 -11.60
N TRP A 43 -6.38 -1.25 -10.66
CA TRP A 43 -7.35 -2.36 -10.68
C TRP A 43 -8.77 -1.94 -10.27
N LEU A 44 -8.99 -0.66 -9.94
CA LEU A 44 -10.31 -0.16 -9.58
C LEU A 44 -11.16 0.06 -10.84
N HIS A 45 -11.95 -0.95 -11.18
CA HIS A 45 -12.96 -0.89 -12.23
C HIS A 45 -14.36 -0.96 -11.60
N VAL A 46 -15.40 -0.67 -12.38
CA VAL A 46 -16.79 -0.53 -11.92
C VAL A 46 -17.26 -1.73 -11.07
N GLY A 47 -16.86 -2.95 -11.43
CA GLY A 47 -17.20 -4.15 -10.66
C GLY A 47 -16.59 -4.18 -9.26
N ASN A 48 -15.29 -3.90 -9.17
CA ASN A 48 -14.54 -3.89 -7.90
C ASN A 48 -15.00 -2.75 -7.00
N GLU A 49 -15.25 -1.57 -7.57
CA GLU A 49 -15.79 -0.43 -6.85
C GLU A 49 -17.13 -0.78 -6.17
N ARG A 50 -18.08 -1.34 -6.92
CA ARG A 50 -19.39 -1.72 -6.38
C ARG A 50 -19.29 -2.72 -5.23
N LEU A 51 -18.42 -3.72 -5.37
CA LEU A 51 -18.19 -4.72 -4.33
C LEU A 51 -17.60 -4.07 -3.07
N LEU A 52 -16.54 -3.27 -3.22
CA LEU A 52 -15.89 -2.61 -2.10
C LEU A 52 -16.84 -1.66 -1.36
N LEU A 53 -17.63 -0.86 -2.07
CA LEU A 53 -18.61 0.03 -1.46
C LEU A 53 -19.68 -0.74 -0.68
N ARG A 54 -20.15 -1.87 -1.23
CA ARG A 54 -21.07 -2.76 -0.52
C ARG A 54 -20.44 -3.31 0.76
N LEU A 55 -19.20 -3.80 0.70
CA LEU A 55 -18.49 -4.32 1.89
C LEU A 55 -18.31 -3.23 2.95
N LEU A 56 -17.93 -2.01 2.56
CA LEU A 56 -17.81 -0.90 3.51
C LEU A 56 -19.13 -0.59 4.21
N ARG A 57 -20.24 -0.56 3.47
CA ARG A 57 -21.57 -0.29 4.02
C ARG A 57 -22.05 -1.41 4.94
N ASP A 58 -21.89 -2.66 4.51
CA ASP A 58 -22.45 -3.82 5.19
C ASP A 58 -21.65 -4.13 6.48
N TYR A 59 -20.32 -3.99 6.47
CA TYR A 59 -19.46 -4.33 7.60
C TYR A 59 -19.02 -3.14 8.47
N LYS A 60 -19.08 -1.91 7.95
CA LYS A 60 -18.67 -0.68 8.66
C LYS A 60 -17.33 -0.83 9.41
N PRO A 61 -16.24 -1.21 8.71
CA PRO A 61 -14.99 -1.54 9.37
C PRO A 61 -14.41 -0.32 10.09
N ARG A 62 -13.83 -0.53 11.27
CA ARG A 62 -13.05 0.52 11.96
C ARG A 62 -11.63 0.65 11.44
N ILE A 63 -11.12 -0.40 10.79
CA ILE A 63 -9.76 -0.46 10.24
C ILE A 63 -9.85 -1.12 8.87
N VAL A 64 -9.20 -0.52 7.88
CA VAL A 64 -8.98 -1.10 6.56
C VAL A 64 -7.49 -1.09 6.28
N ALA A 65 -6.92 -2.24 5.92
CA ALA A 65 -5.54 -2.36 5.46
C ALA A 65 -5.55 -2.77 3.98
N GLU A 66 -4.97 -1.92 3.14
CA GLU A 66 -4.84 -2.15 1.71
C GLU A 66 -3.39 -2.56 1.41
N LEU A 67 -3.20 -3.77 0.91
CA LEU A 67 -1.91 -4.31 0.50
C LEU A 67 -1.75 -4.16 -1.01
N GLY A 68 -0.71 -3.47 -1.46
CA GLY A 68 -0.53 -3.13 -2.87
C GLY A 68 -1.39 -1.95 -3.30
N CYS A 69 -1.35 -0.84 -2.54
CA CYS A 69 -2.17 0.34 -2.84
C CYS A 69 -1.70 1.13 -4.08
N TRP A 70 -0.49 0.84 -4.58
CA TRP A 70 0.13 1.50 -5.72
C TRP A 70 0.11 3.03 -5.59
N LEU A 71 -0.60 3.72 -6.49
CA LEU A 71 -0.76 5.20 -6.48
C LEU A 71 -2.04 5.66 -5.74
N GLY A 72 -2.74 4.73 -5.10
CA GLY A 72 -3.80 5.02 -4.13
C GLY A 72 -5.18 5.28 -4.73
N LEU A 73 -5.47 4.76 -5.94
CA LEU A 73 -6.80 4.91 -6.56
C LEU A 73 -7.90 4.28 -5.67
N THR A 74 -7.71 3.02 -5.28
CA THR A 74 -8.61 2.33 -4.34
C THR A 74 -8.54 2.94 -2.94
N THR A 75 -7.34 3.31 -2.45
CA THR A 75 -7.19 4.00 -1.17
C THR A 75 -8.06 5.25 -1.06
N ARG A 76 -8.14 6.07 -2.12
CA ARG A 76 -8.98 7.27 -2.16
C ARG A 76 -10.47 6.93 -2.09
N LEU A 77 -10.92 5.89 -2.80
CA LEU A 77 -12.30 5.40 -2.71
C LEU A 77 -12.62 4.98 -1.27
N LEU A 78 -11.73 4.19 -0.64
CA LEU A 78 -11.88 3.74 0.74
C LEU A 78 -11.93 4.94 1.70
N ALA A 79 -11.02 5.90 1.59
CA ALA A 79 -10.98 7.10 2.44
C ALA A 79 -12.19 8.01 2.28
N THR A 80 -12.77 8.03 1.08
CA THR A 80 -13.98 8.80 0.81
C THR A 80 -15.20 8.17 1.47
N ASN A 81 -15.32 6.84 1.45
CA ASN A 81 -16.55 6.13 1.81
C ASN A 81 -16.54 5.49 3.21
N ALA A 82 -15.38 5.08 3.73
CA ALA A 82 -15.23 4.47 5.04
C ALA A 82 -15.08 5.55 6.14
N LYS A 83 -16.07 6.41 6.30
CA LYS A 83 -16.03 7.50 7.30
C LYS A 83 -15.87 6.92 8.70
N GLY A 84 -14.87 7.40 9.44
CA GLY A 84 -14.53 6.93 10.79
C GLY A 84 -13.62 5.70 10.84
N ALA A 85 -13.30 5.08 9.70
CA ALA A 85 -12.31 4.02 9.63
C ALA A 85 -10.89 4.60 9.57
N SER A 86 -9.94 3.90 10.19
CA SER A 86 -8.50 4.12 9.94
C SER A 86 -8.08 3.29 8.72
N ILE A 87 -7.43 3.94 7.76
CA ILE A 87 -6.99 3.29 6.52
C ILE A 87 -5.46 3.25 6.50
N PHE A 88 -4.92 2.04 6.32
CA PHE A 88 -3.50 1.78 6.17
C PHE A 88 -3.24 1.36 4.73
N ALA A 89 -2.61 2.25 3.96
CA ALA A 89 -2.17 1.99 2.60
C ALA A 89 -0.72 1.49 2.65
N LEU A 90 -0.52 0.25 2.21
CA LEU A 90 0.75 -0.45 2.32
C LEU A 90 1.21 -0.85 0.92
N ASP A 91 2.37 -0.36 0.53
CA ASP A 91 3.04 -0.78 -0.70
C ASP A 91 4.54 -0.79 -0.44
N ARG A 92 5.29 -1.48 -1.31
CA ARG A 92 6.74 -1.46 -1.25
C ARG A 92 7.29 -0.13 -1.75
N TRP A 93 6.59 0.51 -2.70
CA TRP A 93 7.02 1.74 -3.39
C TRP A 93 8.51 1.72 -3.79
N ASP A 94 9.02 0.54 -4.11
CA ASP A 94 10.39 0.30 -4.50
C ASP A 94 10.49 0.44 -6.01
N GLY A 95 11.16 1.50 -6.47
CA GLY A 95 11.28 1.81 -7.89
C GLY A 95 11.94 0.69 -8.70
N GLN A 96 12.93 -0.02 -8.14
CA GLN A 96 13.57 -1.14 -8.86
C GLN A 96 12.60 -2.30 -9.04
N HIS A 97 11.87 -2.64 -7.99
CA HIS A 97 10.84 -3.66 -8.10
C HIS A 97 9.71 -3.24 -9.01
N LEU A 98 9.18 -2.02 -8.89
CA LEU A 98 8.09 -1.53 -9.75
C LEU A 98 8.47 -1.57 -11.23
N LEU A 99 9.71 -1.20 -11.57
CA LEU A 99 10.19 -1.22 -12.96
C LEU A 99 10.43 -2.64 -13.49
N GLN A 100 10.87 -3.57 -12.65
CA GLN A 100 11.04 -4.98 -13.04
C GLN A 100 9.71 -5.74 -13.11
N SER A 101 8.85 -5.61 -12.09
CA SER A 101 7.61 -6.37 -11.98
C SER A 101 6.47 -5.85 -12.85
N GLN A 102 6.38 -4.54 -13.10
CA GLN A 102 5.40 -4.04 -14.09
C GLN A 102 5.71 -4.55 -15.49
N ARG A 103 7.00 -4.63 -15.85
CA ARG A 103 7.41 -5.20 -17.13
C ARG A 103 6.93 -6.65 -17.26
N ASP A 104 7.20 -7.48 -16.25
CA ASP A 104 6.74 -8.87 -16.23
C ASP A 104 5.20 -9.02 -16.22
N GLN A 105 4.47 -8.14 -15.52
CA GLN A 105 3.01 -8.25 -15.38
C GLN A 105 2.26 -7.87 -16.67
N TYR A 106 2.76 -6.90 -17.46
CA TYR A 106 2.17 -6.55 -18.75
C TYR A 106 2.72 -7.38 -19.91
N GLU A 107 3.95 -7.89 -19.85
CA GLU A 107 4.53 -8.75 -20.90
C GLU A 107 3.99 -10.20 -20.84
N ARG A 108 3.47 -10.66 -19.70
CA ARG A 108 2.98 -12.05 -19.52
C ARG A 108 1.46 -12.22 -19.56
N ASP A 109 0.70 -11.16 -19.78
CA ASP A 109 -0.75 -11.24 -19.93
C ASP A 109 -1.19 -10.89 -21.37
N PRO A 110 -1.21 -11.89 -22.28
CA PRO A 110 -1.66 -11.68 -23.66
C PRO A 110 -3.14 -11.27 -23.76
N VAL A 111 -3.95 -11.52 -22.72
CA VAL A 111 -5.37 -11.12 -22.67
C VAL A 111 -5.50 -9.64 -22.30
N ALA A 112 -4.70 -9.14 -21.36
CA ALA A 112 -4.66 -7.72 -21.03
C ALA A 112 -4.18 -6.85 -22.22
N LEU A 113 -3.25 -7.36 -23.03
CA LEU A 113 -2.81 -6.71 -24.27
C LEU A 113 -3.90 -6.64 -25.34
N GLN A 114 -4.77 -7.65 -25.43
CA GLN A 114 -5.91 -7.65 -26.38
C GLN A 114 -7.06 -6.72 -25.95
N MET A 115 -7.24 -6.46 -24.65
CA MET A 115 -8.29 -5.56 -24.15
C MET A 115 -7.98 -4.07 -24.32
N LEU A 116 -6.77 -3.71 -24.78
CA LEU A 116 -6.30 -2.34 -24.99
C LEU A 116 -6.32 -1.89 -26.47
N GLN A 117 -6.79 -2.74 -27.39
CA GLN A 117 -7.01 -2.43 -28.82
C GLN A 117 -8.49 -2.14 -29.08
#